data_AF-V2X2L8-F1
#
_entry.id   AF-V2X2L8-F1
#
_cell.length_a   1.000
_cell.length_b   1.000
_cell.length_c   1.000
_cell.angle_alpha   90.00
_cell.angle_beta   90.00
_cell.angle_gamma   90.00
#
_symmetry.space_group_name_H-M   'P 1'
#
loop_
_entity.id
_entity.type
_entity.pdbx_description
1 polymer ?
#
loop_
_entity_poly.entity_id
_entity_poly.type
_entity_poly.pdbx_seq_one_letter_code
_entity_poly.pdbx_strand_id
1 'polypeptide(L)'
;MAPPPPSSWALFRVSEWVRGPYENLHCRGDTYWYPAPANSPETINKHVLDWNFRASPFVSTSSSLLWAIWEAGRRVIKEHKDPNSVRIVVIDSRLLESNSILRLTEDPLYSALNAEAQDFVEISSEVLVKGHIPHGSIVTEICWVDMSDRLPSFFNINAELKEWEKVGEELRRRWGYGTYLSRYDDCRRRCQETGRAETYREIEEFLRYFWRPQTGRWSDLVPKLTEHLLDHLIPEEPEPCNDPYDELTRRIAEVLRHT
;
A
#
# COMPACT_ATOMS: atom_id res chain seq x y z
N MET A 1 1.60 3.54 15.03
CA MET A 1 2.60 3.43 13.94
C MET A 1 2.40 4.66 13.07
N ALA A 2 3.44 5.43 12.77
CA ALA A 2 3.26 6.66 11.99
C ALA A 2 2.90 6.29 10.53
N PRO A 3 1.97 7.00 9.88
CA PRO A 3 1.73 6.84 8.44
C PRO A 3 3.01 7.19 7.64
N PRO A 4 3.12 6.69 6.38
CA PRO A 4 4.30 6.92 5.53
C PRO A 4 4.68 8.40 5.43
N PRO A 5 5.97 8.77 5.19
CA PRO A 5 6.31 10.15 4.99
C PRO A 5 5.55 10.69 3.77
N PRO A 6 4.94 11.88 3.90
CA PRO A 6 4.16 12.61 2.91
C PRO A 6 4.66 12.70 1.47
N SER A 7 5.92 12.37 1.22
CA SER A 7 6.65 12.77 0.01
C SER A 7 6.93 11.61 -0.93
N SER A 8 6.19 10.48 -0.85
CA SER A 8 6.33 9.43 -1.86
C SER A 8 5.96 10.02 -3.23
N TRP A 9 6.95 10.08 -4.11
CA TRP A 9 6.78 10.46 -5.50
C TRP A 9 6.00 9.38 -6.29
N ALA A 10 5.92 8.16 -5.74
CA ALA A 10 5.15 7.05 -6.27
C ALA A 10 3.77 6.99 -5.60
N LEU A 11 2.73 6.84 -6.43
CA LEU A 11 1.40 6.43 -6.02
C LEU A 11 1.05 5.09 -6.68
N PHE A 12 0.27 4.28 -5.98
CA PHE A 12 -0.16 2.97 -6.41
C PHE A 12 -1.67 2.93 -6.54
N ARG A 13 -2.17 2.39 -7.65
CA ARG A 13 -3.60 2.20 -7.89
C ARG A 13 -3.86 0.76 -8.24
N VAL A 14 -4.78 0.12 -7.51
CA VAL A 14 -5.32 -1.18 -7.91
C VAL A 14 -6.49 -0.95 -8.87
N SER A 15 -6.43 -1.59 -10.02
CA SER A 15 -7.43 -1.47 -11.07
C SER A 15 -7.82 -2.82 -11.65
N GLU A 16 -9.06 -2.89 -12.14
CA GLU A 16 -9.61 -4.04 -12.84
C GLU A 16 -9.79 -3.69 -14.31
N TRP A 17 -9.14 -4.46 -15.17
CA TRP A 17 -9.28 -4.36 -16.61
C TRP A 17 -10.54 -5.11 -17.05
N VAL A 18 -11.61 -4.38 -17.34
CA VAL A 18 -12.83 -4.96 -17.88
C VAL A 18 -12.73 -4.95 -19.40
N ARG A 19 -12.66 -6.13 -20.04
CA ARG A 19 -12.73 -6.27 -21.51
C ARG A 19 -14.00 -5.59 -22.03
N GLY A 20 -13.87 -4.52 -22.81
CA GLY A 20 -14.99 -3.78 -23.40
C GLY A 20 -14.66 -2.31 -23.73
N PRO A 21 -15.49 -1.60 -24.53
CA PRO A 21 -15.21 -0.23 -24.99
C PRO A 21 -15.16 0.84 -23.89
N TYR A 22 -15.34 0.46 -22.62
CA TYR A 22 -15.13 1.27 -21.43
C TYR A 22 -13.73 1.08 -20.82
N GLU A 23 -12.84 0.39 -21.55
CA GLU A 23 -11.40 0.29 -21.34
C GLU A 23 -10.80 1.69 -21.25
N ASN A 24 -10.75 2.22 -20.03
CA ASN A 24 -9.87 3.25 -19.48
C ASN A 24 -10.61 4.01 -18.37
N LEU A 25 -11.06 3.33 -17.32
CA LEU A 25 -11.34 4.00 -16.04
C LEU A 25 -10.08 4.65 -15.42
N HIS A 26 -8.90 4.40 -16.01
CA HIS A 26 -7.65 5.12 -15.77
C HIS A 26 -7.67 6.56 -16.28
N CYS A 27 -8.36 6.77 -17.39
CA CYS A 27 -8.40 8.02 -18.13
C CYS A 27 -9.87 8.23 -18.51
N ARG A 28 -10.72 8.70 -17.58
CA ARG A 28 -12.04 9.20 -17.99
C ARG A 28 -11.79 10.36 -18.96
N GLY A 29 -11.79 10.03 -20.25
CA GLY A 29 -11.77 10.98 -21.34
C GLY A 29 -12.99 11.90 -21.20
N ASP A 30 -12.72 13.19 -21.27
CA ASP A 30 -13.59 14.27 -21.70
C ASP A 30 -15.08 13.90 -21.75
N THR A 31 -15.87 14.24 -20.71
CA THR A 31 -17.27 14.72 -20.91
C THR A 31 -18.07 15.03 -19.65
N TYR A 32 -17.66 14.64 -18.44
CA TYR A 32 -18.38 15.04 -17.24
C TYR A 32 -17.63 16.12 -16.46
N TRP A 33 -17.70 17.35 -16.99
CA TRP A 33 -17.57 18.57 -16.18
C TRP A 33 -18.74 18.60 -15.18
N TYR A 34 -18.71 17.74 -14.17
CA TYR A 34 -19.44 18.08 -12.96
C TYR A 34 -18.79 19.36 -12.44
N PRO A 35 -19.54 20.44 -12.17
CA PRO A 35 -18.99 21.57 -11.42
C PRO A 35 -18.39 20.93 -10.18
N ALA A 36 -17.06 20.98 -10.07
CA ALA A 36 -16.34 20.12 -9.13
C ALA A 36 -17.03 20.30 -7.78
N PRO A 37 -17.61 19.23 -7.19
CA PRO A 37 -18.01 19.33 -5.80
C PRO A 37 -16.79 19.88 -5.07
N ALA A 38 -16.99 20.90 -4.24
CA ALA A 38 -15.94 21.39 -3.37
C ALA A 38 -15.29 20.16 -2.70
N ASN A 39 -13.98 20.23 -2.43
CA ASN A 39 -13.30 19.22 -1.63
C ASN A 39 -13.96 19.23 -0.23
N SER A 40 -15.10 18.57 -0.11
CA SER A 40 -15.96 18.61 1.06
C SER A 40 -15.76 17.29 1.80
N PRO A 41 -15.75 17.33 3.14
CA PRO A 41 -15.62 16.11 3.93
C PRO A 41 -16.68 15.07 3.58
N GLU A 42 -17.91 15.48 3.25
CA GLU A 42 -19.00 14.57 2.86
C GLU A 42 -18.71 13.85 1.55
N THR A 43 -18.17 14.57 0.56
CA THR A 43 -17.81 14.00 -0.75
C THR A 43 -16.64 13.02 -0.59
N ILE A 44 -15.64 13.38 0.22
CA ILE A 44 -14.47 12.53 0.48
C ILE A 44 -14.89 11.29 1.26
N ASN A 45 -15.64 11.44 2.36
CA ASN A 45 -16.19 10.33 3.14
C ASN A 45 -16.93 9.35 2.22
N LYS A 46 -17.80 9.87 1.34
CA LYS A 46 -18.56 9.03 0.41
C LYS A 46 -17.65 8.35 -0.61
N HIS A 47 -16.66 9.04 -1.16
CA HIS A 47 -15.73 8.44 -2.11
C HIS A 47 -14.90 7.31 -1.50
N VAL A 48 -14.39 7.53 -0.30
CA VAL A 48 -13.53 6.59 0.42
C VAL A 48 -14.31 5.36 0.87
N LEU A 49 -15.54 5.55 1.39
CA LEU A 49 -16.35 4.47 1.95
C LEU A 49 -17.24 3.75 0.93
N ASP A 50 -17.55 4.39 -0.21
CA ASP A 50 -18.37 3.81 -1.29
C ASP A 50 -17.58 3.78 -2.60
N TRP A 51 -16.95 2.64 -2.88
CA TRP A 51 -16.21 2.38 -4.11
C TRP A 51 -17.06 2.49 -5.39
N ASN A 52 -18.38 2.42 -5.27
CA ASN A 52 -19.31 2.57 -6.39
C ASN A 52 -19.77 4.03 -6.58
N PHE A 53 -19.23 5.00 -5.82
CA PHE A 53 -19.62 6.40 -5.93
C PHE A 53 -19.13 7.04 -7.25
N ARG A 54 -19.90 6.82 -8.33
CA ARG A 54 -19.55 7.24 -9.70
C ARG A 54 -19.47 8.75 -9.93
N ALA A 55 -20.09 9.54 -9.05
CA ALA A 55 -20.10 11.00 -9.10
C ALA A 55 -18.92 11.62 -8.33
N SER A 56 -18.04 10.81 -7.73
CA SER A 56 -16.80 11.30 -7.16
C SER A 56 -15.93 11.97 -8.23
N PRO A 57 -15.36 13.16 -7.96
CA PRO A 57 -14.35 13.77 -8.82
C PRO A 57 -12.96 13.16 -8.59
N PHE A 58 -12.83 12.19 -7.69
CA PHE A 58 -11.56 11.65 -7.24
C PHE A 58 -11.29 10.24 -7.79
N VAL A 59 -10.01 9.96 -7.93
CA VAL A 59 -9.43 8.67 -8.28
C VAL A 59 -8.63 8.20 -7.07
N SER A 60 -9.08 7.10 -6.46
CA SER A 60 -8.36 6.46 -5.35
C SER A 60 -6.98 5.95 -5.79
N THR A 61 -5.97 6.34 -5.03
CA THR A 61 -4.60 5.87 -5.09
C THR A 61 -4.06 5.74 -3.66
N SER A 62 -2.95 5.05 -3.48
CA SER A 62 -2.29 4.88 -2.19
C SER A 62 -0.82 5.25 -2.31
N SER A 63 -0.24 5.83 -1.27
CA SER A 63 1.21 5.98 -1.16
C SER A 63 1.91 4.69 -0.72
N SER A 64 1.17 3.64 -0.34
CA SER A 64 1.70 2.38 0.19
C SER A 64 1.64 1.24 -0.83
N LEU A 65 2.81 0.74 -1.26
CA LEU A 65 2.89 -0.40 -2.16
C LEU A 65 2.32 -1.68 -1.50
N LEU A 66 2.60 -1.90 -0.22
CA LEU A 66 2.09 -3.07 0.51
C LEU A 66 0.56 -3.09 0.53
N TRP A 67 -0.08 -1.93 0.69
CA TRP A 67 -1.53 -1.80 0.61
C TRP A 67 -2.04 -2.18 -0.77
N ALA A 68 -1.40 -1.66 -1.83
CA ALA A 68 -1.80 -1.99 -3.20
C ALA A 68 -1.65 -3.49 -3.53
N ILE A 69 -0.60 -4.15 -3.04
CA ILE A 69 -0.42 -5.60 -3.20
C ILE A 69 -1.52 -6.36 -2.43
N TRP A 70 -1.78 -5.99 -1.18
CA TRP A 70 -2.81 -6.62 -0.36
C TRP A 70 -4.20 -6.45 -1.00
N GLU A 71 -4.53 -5.26 -1.46
CA GLU A 71 -5.82 -4.93 -2.07
C GLU A 71 -6.02 -5.67 -3.40
N ALA A 72 -4.98 -5.78 -4.23
CA ALA A 72 -5.02 -6.59 -5.44
C ALA A 72 -5.28 -8.07 -5.13
N GLY A 73 -4.57 -8.63 -4.15
CA GLY A 73 -4.79 -10.00 -3.70
C GLY A 73 -6.19 -10.23 -3.12
N ARG A 74 -6.71 -9.28 -2.32
CA ARG A 74 -8.06 -9.33 -1.76
C ARG A 74 -9.11 -9.36 -2.86
N ARG A 75 -9.02 -8.51 -3.89
CA ARG A 75 -9.96 -8.53 -5.03
C ARG A 75 -9.96 -9.87 -5.76
N VAL A 76 -8.79 -10.44 -6.02
CA VAL A 76 -8.71 -11.74 -6.70
C VAL A 76 -9.26 -12.86 -5.84
N ILE A 77 -8.88 -12.92 -4.57
CA ILE A 77 -9.18 -14.06 -3.69
C ILE A 77 -10.58 -13.98 -3.07
N LYS A 78 -10.99 -12.80 -2.59
CA LYS A 78 -12.26 -12.59 -1.87
C LYS A 78 -13.39 -12.10 -2.78
N GLU A 79 -13.09 -11.24 -3.74
CA GLU A 79 -14.10 -10.76 -4.69
C GLU A 79 -14.16 -11.60 -5.98
N HIS A 80 -13.33 -12.65 -6.07
CA HIS A 80 -13.29 -13.58 -7.21
C HIS A 80 -13.06 -12.88 -8.55
N LYS A 81 -12.29 -11.79 -8.56
CA LYS A 81 -11.90 -11.10 -9.80
C LYS A 81 -10.92 -11.97 -10.59
N ASP A 82 -10.98 -11.88 -11.93
CA ASP A 82 -10.02 -12.56 -12.80
C ASP A 82 -8.60 -12.05 -12.49
N PRO A 83 -7.65 -12.94 -12.09
CA PRO A 83 -6.26 -12.58 -11.86
C PRO A 83 -5.61 -11.79 -13.00
N ASN A 84 -6.01 -12.06 -14.26
CA ASN A 84 -5.48 -11.37 -15.43
C ASN A 84 -6.03 -9.95 -15.63
N SER A 85 -7.14 -9.65 -14.94
CA SER A 85 -7.78 -8.33 -14.98
C SER A 85 -7.26 -7.39 -13.90
N VAL A 86 -6.75 -7.91 -12.78
CA VAL A 86 -6.27 -7.07 -11.67
C VAL A 86 -4.86 -6.60 -11.96
N ARG A 87 -4.65 -5.29 -11.85
CA ARG A 87 -3.37 -4.62 -12.10
C ARG A 87 -3.04 -3.64 -10.98
N ILE A 88 -1.77 -3.53 -10.67
CA ILE A 88 -1.22 -2.43 -9.85
C ILE A 88 -0.56 -1.45 -10.81
N VAL A 89 -1.13 -0.26 -10.90
CA VAL A 89 -0.62 0.85 -11.69
C VAL A 89 0.26 1.72 -10.79
N VAL A 90 1.49 1.97 -11.24
CA VAL A 90 2.44 2.85 -10.55
C VAL A 90 2.46 4.18 -11.25
N ILE A 91 2.31 5.25 -10.47
CA ILE A 91 2.10 6.61 -10.96
C ILE A 91 3.18 7.51 -10.38
N ASP A 92 3.83 8.30 -11.24
CA ASP A 92 4.75 9.35 -10.83
C ASP A 92 3.95 10.61 -10.47
N SER A 93 3.76 10.84 -9.17
CA SER A 93 2.98 11.95 -8.65
C SER A 93 3.57 13.31 -8.99
N ARG A 94 4.86 13.38 -9.35
CA ARG A 94 5.54 14.64 -9.73
C ARG A 94 5.10 15.12 -11.11
N LEU A 95 4.51 14.23 -11.91
CA LEU A 95 3.97 14.53 -13.23
C LEU A 95 2.47 14.87 -13.18
N LEU A 96 1.87 14.86 -11.99
CA LEU A 96 0.50 15.33 -11.74
C LEU A 96 0.53 16.81 -11.35
N GLU A 97 -0.56 17.53 -11.60
CA GLU A 97 -0.69 18.90 -11.13
C GLU A 97 -0.80 18.91 -9.60
N SER A 98 -0.03 19.75 -8.90
CA SER A 98 0.04 19.72 -7.43
C SER A 98 -1.31 19.93 -6.75
N ASN A 99 -2.19 20.73 -7.35
CA ASN A 99 -3.57 20.99 -6.87
C ASN A 99 -4.55 19.85 -7.17
N SER A 100 -4.14 18.86 -7.96
CA SER A 100 -4.94 17.66 -8.24
C SER A 100 -4.73 16.57 -7.19
N ILE A 101 -3.64 16.61 -6.41
CA ILE A 101 -3.34 15.61 -5.39
C ILE A 101 -3.85 16.08 -4.04
N LEU A 102 -4.62 15.22 -3.38
CA LEU A 102 -5.09 15.42 -2.02
C LEU A 102 -4.54 14.28 -1.14
N ARG A 103 -3.48 14.58 -0.38
CA ARG A 103 -2.89 13.67 0.60
C ARG A 103 -3.69 13.77 1.88
N LEU A 104 -4.64 12.85 2.06
CA LEU A 104 -5.70 13.05 3.04
C LEU A 104 -5.18 13.15 4.47
N THR A 105 -4.15 12.40 4.87
CA THR A 105 -3.56 12.47 6.22
C THR A 105 -2.86 13.79 6.54
N GLU A 106 -2.51 14.58 5.53
CA GLU A 106 -1.82 15.87 5.68
C GLU A 106 -2.76 17.06 5.48
N ASP A 107 -3.94 16.82 4.90
CA ASP A 107 -4.88 17.87 4.56
C ASP A 107 -5.71 18.26 5.80
N PRO A 108 -5.98 19.56 6.02
CA PRO A 108 -6.85 20.01 7.10
C PRO A 108 -8.23 19.32 7.12
N LEU A 109 -8.73 18.89 5.96
CA LEU A 109 -10.00 18.18 5.81
C LEU A 109 -10.00 16.81 6.50
N TYR A 110 -8.84 16.22 6.78
CA TYR A 110 -8.72 14.94 7.48
C TYR A 110 -9.53 14.90 8.77
N SER A 111 -9.38 15.95 9.58
CA SER A 111 -10.04 16.09 10.88
C SER A 111 -11.56 16.21 10.78
N ALA A 112 -12.08 16.56 9.61
CA ALA A 112 -13.50 16.68 9.33
C ALA A 112 -14.11 15.41 8.71
N LEU A 113 -13.30 14.41 8.38
CA LEU A 113 -13.77 13.10 7.95
C LEU A 113 -14.45 12.38 9.12
N ASN A 114 -15.35 11.45 8.81
CA ASN A 114 -15.91 10.58 9.83
C ASN A 114 -14.86 9.54 10.27
N ALA A 115 -15.04 8.93 11.44
CA ALA A 115 -14.06 8.01 12.00
C ALA A 115 -13.73 6.83 11.07
N GLU A 116 -14.73 6.28 10.37
CA GLU A 116 -14.54 5.15 9.45
C GLU A 116 -13.69 5.55 8.23
N ALA A 117 -13.88 6.75 7.70
CA ALA A 117 -13.08 7.27 6.61
C ALA A 117 -11.66 7.62 7.06
N GLN A 118 -11.48 8.16 8.28
CA GLN A 118 -10.16 8.39 8.88
C GLN A 118 -9.39 7.08 9.01
N ASP A 119 -10.02 6.08 9.62
CA ASP A 119 -9.51 4.72 9.77
C ASP A 119 -9.06 4.15 8.40
N PHE A 120 -9.91 4.26 7.38
CA PHE A 120 -9.54 3.82 6.02
C PHE A 120 -8.33 4.57 5.48
N VAL A 121 -8.34 5.90 5.56
CA VAL A 121 -7.30 6.77 5.00
C VAL A 121 -5.94 6.45 5.62
N GLU A 122 -5.89 6.23 6.94
CA GLU A 122 -4.66 5.84 7.63
C GLU A 122 -4.16 4.47 7.19
N ILE A 123 -5.04 3.46 7.20
CA ILE A 123 -4.69 2.08 6.86
C ILE A 123 -4.21 1.99 5.41
N SER A 124 -4.96 2.57 4.48
CA SER A 124 -4.66 2.55 3.06
C SER A 124 -3.58 3.52 2.64
N SER A 125 -3.20 4.48 3.51
CA SER A 125 -2.39 5.63 3.13
C SER A 125 -2.98 6.33 1.89
N GLU A 126 -4.29 6.60 1.93
CA GLU A 126 -5.08 7.06 0.79
C GLU A 126 -4.60 8.43 0.30
N VAL A 127 -4.41 8.52 -1.02
CA VAL A 127 -4.13 9.75 -1.75
C VAL A 127 -5.17 9.87 -2.86
N LEU A 128 -5.94 10.95 -2.85
CA LEU A 128 -6.94 11.18 -3.88
C LEU A 128 -6.38 12.04 -5.00
N VAL A 129 -6.50 11.56 -6.24
CA VAL A 129 -6.18 12.35 -7.43
C VAL A 129 -7.47 12.88 -8.04
N LYS A 130 -7.61 14.20 -8.13
CA LYS A 130 -8.78 14.87 -8.71
C LYS A 130 -8.73 14.79 -10.23
N GLY A 131 -9.84 14.38 -10.84
CA GLY A 131 -10.00 14.29 -12.29
C GLY A 131 -9.52 12.96 -12.85
N HIS A 132 -8.48 12.98 -13.68
CA HIS A 132 -7.94 11.81 -14.35
C HIS A 132 -6.42 11.71 -14.14
N ILE A 133 -5.86 10.51 -14.24
CA ILE A 133 -4.42 10.29 -14.20
C ILE A 133 -3.90 10.37 -15.64
N PRO A 134 -3.05 11.35 -15.99
CA PRO A 134 -2.49 11.46 -17.34
C PRO A 134 -1.67 10.22 -17.69
N HIS A 135 -1.81 9.70 -18.91
CA HIS A 135 -1.07 8.50 -19.34
C HIS A 135 0.45 8.67 -19.19
N GLY A 136 0.98 9.88 -19.45
CA GLY A 136 2.42 10.18 -19.28
C GLY A 136 2.92 10.15 -17.83
N SER A 137 2.02 10.09 -16.84
CA SER A 137 2.36 9.91 -15.42
C SER A 137 2.41 8.45 -14.99
N ILE A 138 1.90 7.52 -15.82
CA ILE A 138 1.94 6.09 -15.55
C ILE A 138 3.36 5.57 -15.81
N VAL A 139 3.99 5.06 -14.76
CA VAL A 139 5.33 4.49 -14.79
C VAL A 139 5.31 3.09 -15.37
N THR A 140 4.43 2.25 -14.82
CA THR A 140 4.25 0.86 -15.23
C THR A 140 2.93 0.33 -14.70
N GLU A 141 2.51 -0.79 -15.26
CA GLU A 141 1.39 -1.58 -14.79
C GLU A 141 1.85 -3.02 -14.60
N ILE A 142 1.54 -3.60 -13.44
CA ILE A 142 1.90 -4.99 -13.13
C ILE A 142 0.63 -5.78 -12.96
N CYS A 143 0.48 -6.85 -13.74
CA CYS A 143 -0.66 -7.75 -13.60
C CYS A 143 -0.49 -8.61 -12.35
N TRP A 144 -1.60 -8.88 -11.66
CA TRP A 144 -1.60 -9.68 -10.44
C TRP A 144 -1.00 -11.07 -10.67
N VAL A 145 -1.34 -11.72 -11.78
CA VAL A 145 -0.84 -13.06 -12.12
C VAL A 145 0.69 -13.12 -12.27
N ASP A 146 1.32 -12.02 -12.71
CA ASP A 146 2.77 -11.95 -12.83
C ASP A 146 3.43 -11.80 -11.45
N MET A 147 2.71 -11.20 -10.49
CA MET A 147 3.20 -10.84 -9.16
C MET A 147 2.99 -11.92 -8.11
N SER A 148 1.84 -12.61 -8.13
CA SER A 148 1.37 -13.43 -7.01
C SER A 148 2.34 -14.53 -6.58
N ASP A 149 3.06 -15.13 -7.53
CA ASP A 149 3.96 -16.27 -7.29
C ASP A 149 5.37 -15.85 -6.88
N ARG A 150 5.61 -14.53 -6.76
CA ARG A 150 6.93 -13.95 -6.48
C ARG A 150 6.89 -12.93 -5.35
N LEU A 151 5.80 -12.86 -4.62
CA LEU A 151 5.70 -12.02 -3.43
C LEU A 151 6.82 -12.39 -2.45
N PRO A 152 7.32 -11.42 -1.66
CA PRO A 152 8.20 -11.74 -0.56
C PRO A 152 7.56 -12.81 0.33
N SER A 153 8.36 -13.77 0.79
CA SER A 153 7.96 -14.92 1.59
C SER A 153 7.23 -14.53 2.88
N PHE A 154 7.58 -13.38 3.46
CA PHE A 154 6.90 -12.83 4.62
C PHE A 154 5.52 -12.23 4.30
N PHE A 155 5.25 -11.92 3.03
CA PHE A 155 3.99 -11.34 2.58
C PHE A 155 2.98 -12.43 2.17
N ASN A 156 2.54 -13.22 3.15
CA ASN A 156 1.57 -14.30 2.91
C ASN A 156 0.13 -13.76 2.86
N ILE A 157 -0.38 -13.51 1.67
CA ILE A 157 -1.74 -13.00 1.47
C ILE A 157 -2.80 -14.00 1.93
N ASN A 158 -2.59 -15.29 1.65
CA ASN A 158 -3.56 -16.35 1.91
C ASN A 158 -3.76 -16.66 3.40
N ALA A 159 -2.70 -16.64 4.20
CA ALA A 159 -2.79 -16.92 5.64
C ALA A 159 -3.70 -15.92 6.38
N GLU A 160 -3.80 -14.74 5.84
CA GLU A 160 -4.22 -13.54 6.57
C GLU A 160 -5.57 -13.03 6.06
N LEU A 161 -5.88 -13.31 4.79
CA LEU A 161 -7.26 -13.37 4.32
C LEU A 161 -8.12 -14.42 5.07
N LYS A 162 -7.51 -15.35 5.81
CA LYS A 162 -8.22 -16.25 6.75
C LYS A 162 -8.42 -15.62 8.13
N GLU A 163 -7.55 -14.72 8.57
CA GLU A 163 -7.77 -13.96 9.80
C GLU A 163 -9.00 -13.05 9.68
N TRP A 164 -9.23 -12.53 8.48
CA TRP A 164 -10.49 -11.91 8.08
C TRP A 164 -11.75 -12.69 8.54
N GLU A 165 -11.70 -14.01 8.39
CA GLU A 165 -12.81 -14.92 8.67
C GLU A 165 -12.97 -15.20 10.17
N LYS A 166 -11.98 -14.81 10.98
CA LYS A 166 -12.00 -14.88 12.45
C LYS A 166 -12.40 -13.57 13.09
N VAL A 167 -12.17 -12.45 12.42
CA VAL A 167 -12.63 -11.13 12.84
C VAL A 167 -14.18 -11.14 12.87
N GLY A 168 -14.76 -10.79 14.02
CA GLY A 168 -16.22 -10.81 14.24
C GLY A 168 -16.97 -9.91 13.25
N GLU A 169 -18.27 -10.18 13.06
CA GLU A 169 -19.11 -9.50 12.07
C GLU A 169 -19.15 -7.97 12.26
N GLU A 170 -19.02 -7.50 13.51
CA GLU A 170 -18.95 -6.08 13.87
C GLU A 170 -17.66 -5.42 13.36
N LEU A 171 -16.50 -6.06 13.55
CA LEU A 171 -15.23 -5.57 13.02
C LEU A 171 -15.19 -5.69 11.48
N ARG A 172 -15.84 -6.69 10.88
CA ARG A 172 -15.99 -6.73 9.42
C ARG A 172 -16.85 -5.59 8.88
N ARG A 173 -17.97 -5.26 9.54
CA ARG A 173 -18.81 -4.12 9.16
C ARG A 173 -18.10 -2.79 9.39
N ARG A 174 -17.34 -2.67 10.48
CA ARG A 174 -16.66 -1.42 10.86
C ARG A 174 -15.41 -1.16 10.04
N TRP A 175 -14.64 -2.21 9.75
CA TRP A 175 -13.35 -2.02 9.10
C TRP A 175 -13.39 -2.30 7.62
N GLY A 176 -14.28 -3.15 7.09
CA GLY A 176 -14.46 -3.41 5.64
C GLY A 176 -13.25 -3.98 4.88
N TYR A 177 -12.04 -3.73 5.41
CA TYR A 177 -10.71 -3.97 4.86
C TYR A 177 -9.71 -4.61 5.85
N GLY A 178 -10.14 -5.02 7.06
CA GLY A 178 -9.47 -6.03 7.92
C GLY A 178 -8.02 -5.74 8.31
N THR A 179 -7.28 -6.78 8.70
CA THR A 179 -5.99 -6.66 9.39
C THR A 179 -4.83 -6.26 8.48
N TYR A 180 -4.99 -5.34 7.53
CA TYR A 180 -3.83 -4.82 6.79
C TYR A 180 -2.74 -4.25 7.73
N LEU A 181 -3.13 -3.75 8.90
CA LEU A 181 -2.17 -3.32 9.92
C LEU A 181 -1.17 -4.43 10.32
N SER A 182 -1.55 -5.72 10.25
CA SER A 182 -0.62 -6.85 10.50
C SER A 182 0.49 -6.95 9.47
N ARG A 183 0.37 -6.29 8.30
CA ARG A 183 1.34 -6.42 7.19
C ARG A 183 2.62 -5.66 7.41
N TYR A 184 2.54 -4.54 8.10
CA TYR A 184 3.74 -3.88 8.57
C TYR A 184 4.44 -4.71 9.64
N ASP A 185 3.69 -5.49 10.43
CA ASP A 185 4.24 -6.42 11.40
C ASP A 185 4.87 -7.67 10.74
N ASP A 186 4.39 -8.13 9.58
CA ASP A 186 4.98 -9.26 8.84
C ASP A 186 6.43 -8.99 8.44
N CYS A 187 6.72 -7.81 7.90
CA CYS A 187 8.09 -7.45 7.58
C CYS A 187 8.94 -7.22 8.83
N ARG A 188 8.37 -6.64 9.89
CA ARG A 188 9.06 -6.50 11.18
C ARG A 188 9.46 -7.86 11.73
N ARG A 189 8.53 -8.83 11.72
CA ARG A 189 8.75 -10.21 12.14
C ARG A 189 9.85 -10.86 11.32
N ARG A 190 9.81 -10.70 9.99
CA ARG A 190 10.88 -11.18 9.08
C ARG A 190 12.24 -10.57 9.41
N CYS A 191 12.29 -9.27 9.68
CA CYS A 191 13.50 -8.57 10.08
C CYS A 191 14.06 -9.11 11.40
N GLN A 192 13.18 -9.44 12.36
CA GLN A 192 13.57 -10.05 13.64
C GLN A 192 14.08 -11.48 13.45
N GLU A 193 13.46 -12.27 12.57
CA GLU A 193 13.81 -13.69 12.35
C GLU A 193 15.08 -13.88 11.53
N THR A 194 15.29 -13.07 10.49
CA THR A 194 16.36 -13.28 9.49
C THR A 194 17.35 -12.14 9.37
N GLY A 195 17.08 -11.02 10.07
CA GLY A 195 17.88 -9.82 10.00
C GLY A 195 17.44 -8.85 8.90
N ARG A 196 17.80 -7.58 9.11
CA ARG A 196 17.50 -6.46 8.19
C ARG A 196 18.10 -6.65 6.80
N ALA A 197 19.33 -7.16 6.70
CA ALA A 197 20.03 -7.32 5.43
C ALA A 197 19.36 -8.37 4.51
N GLU A 198 18.91 -9.48 5.08
CA GLU A 198 18.22 -10.52 4.32
C GLU A 198 16.83 -10.05 3.88
N THR A 199 16.09 -9.41 4.79
CA THR A 199 14.77 -8.83 4.46
C THR A 199 14.89 -7.76 3.37
N TYR A 200 15.92 -6.90 3.45
CA TYR A 200 16.25 -5.92 2.41
C TYR A 200 16.48 -6.60 1.07
N ARG A 201 17.33 -7.63 1.04
CA ARG A 201 17.69 -8.34 -0.18
C ARG A 201 16.45 -8.96 -0.84
N GLU A 202 15.58 -9.56 -0.05
CA GLU A 202 14.33 -10.16 -0.52
C GLU A 202 13.37 -9.11 -1.12
N ILE A 203 13.18 -7.97 -0.43
CA ILE A 203 12.39 -6.84 -0.95
C ILE A 203 12.99 -6.29 -2.24
N GLU A 204 14.32 -6.11 -2.27
CA GLU A 204 15.01 -5.58 -3.43
C GLU A 204 14.92 -6.54 -4.62
N GLU A 205 15.11 -7.84 -4.42
CA GLU A 205 14.96 -8.88 -5.45
C GLU A 205 13.54 -8.85 -6.04
N PHE A 206 12.53 -8.75 -5.19
CA PHE A 206 11.14 -8.58 -5.59
C PHE A 206 10.94 -7.32 -6.45
N LEU A 207 11.38 -6.16 -5.96
CA LEU A 207 11.24 -4.89 -6.69
C LEU A 207 12.01 -4.90 -8.01
N ARG A 208 13.24 -5.42 -8.03
CA ARG A 208 14.05 -5.54 -9.26
C ARG A 208 13.41 -6.45 -10.28
N TYR A 209 12.65 -7.46 -9.87
CA TYR A 209 11.98 -8.36 -10.82
C TYR A 209 10.91 -7.62 -11.62
N PHE A 210 10.06 -6.82 -10.95
CA PHE A 210 8.92 -6.14 -11.58
C PHE A 210 9.25 -4.75 -12.13
N TRP A 211 10.27 -4.09 -11.59
CA TRP A 211 10.66 -2.72 -11.94
C TRP A 211 12.05 -2.64 -12.57
N ARG A 212 12.42 -3.60 -13.42
CA ARG A 212 13.66 -3.48 -14.22
C ARG A 212 13.62 -2.17 -15.02
N PRO A 213 14.69 -1.34 -14.98
CA PRO A 213 14.73 -0.14 -15.79
C PRO A 213 14.71 -0.53 -17.27
N GLN A 214 13.57 -0.38 -17.94
CA GLN A 214 13.54 -0.59 -19.39
C GLN A 214 14.25 0.57 -20.11
N THR A 215 14.32 1.77 -19.52
CA THR A 215 15.15 2.91 -19.97
C THR A 215 15.31 4.04 -18.92
N GLY A 216 16.52 4.54 -18.69
CA GLY A 216 16.87 5.93 -18.31
C GLY A 216 16.35 6.54 -16.98
N ARG A 217 15.03 6.68 -16.79
CA ARG A 217 14.43 7.37 -15.62
C ARG A 217 14.22 6.47 -14.39
N TRP A 218 14.44 5.16 -14.55
CA TRP A 218 13.95 4.14 -13.63
C TRP A 218 15.05 3.43 -12.83
N SER A 219 16.33 3.74 -13.04
CA SER A 219 17.42 3.22 -12.21
C SER A 219 17.27 3.61 -10.74
N ASP A 220 16.69 4.79 -10.50
CA ASP A 220 16.54 5.37 -9.16
C ASP A 220 15.24 4.93 -8.49
N LEU A 221 14.40 4.17 -9.20
CA LEU A 221 13.08 3.72 -8.74
C LEU A 221 13.21 2.66 -7.65
N VAL A 222 13.93 1.59 -7.95
CA VAL A 222 14.11 0.47 -7.05
C VAL A 222 14.71 0.93 -5.72
N PRO A 223 15.84 1.68 -5.68
CA PRO A 223 16.39 2.16 -4.42
C PRO A 223 15.39 2.97 -3.58
N LYS A 224 14.61 3.85 -4.21
CA LYS A 224 13.62 4.69 -3.51
C LYS A 224 12.42 3.91 -3.00
N LEU A 225 11.95 2.91 -3.75
CA LEU A 225 10.88 2.02 -3.29
C LEU A 225 11.37 1.11 -2.17
N THR A 226 12.60 0.62 -2.28
CA THR A 226 13.24 -0.18 -1.23
C THR A 226 13.39 0.65 0.04
N GLU A 227 13.93 1.88 -0.05
CA GLU A 227 14.03 2.81 1.08
C GLU A 227 12.66 3.11 1.68
N HIS A 228 11.68 3.48 0.86
CA HIS A 228 10.31 3.71 1.31
C HIS A 228 9.75 2.49 2.05
N LEU A 229 9.87 1.27 1.52
CA LEU A 229 9.43 0.07 2.21
C LEU A 229 10.18 -0.11 3.54
N LEU A 230 11.49 0.12 3.59
CA LEU A 230 12.25 -0.05 4.84
C LEU A 230 11.89 0.98 5.90
N ASP A 231 11.69 2.23 5.51
CA ASP A 231 11.26 3.31 6.41
C ASP A 231 9.94 2.97 7.11
N HIS A 232 9.06 2.20 6.45
CA HIS A 232 7.81 1.73 7.05
C HIS A 232 7.93 0.48 7.90
N LEU A 233 8.95 -0.34 7.63
CA LEU A 233 9.00 -1.71 8.12
C LEU A 233 10.02 -1.88 9.25
N ILE A 234 10.93 -0.91 9.42
CA ILE A 234 11.97 -0.95 10.45
C ILE A 234 12.10 0.47 11.04
N PRO A 235 11.51 0.75 12.22
CA PRO A 235 11.85 1.98 12.93
C PRO A 235 13.37 2.06 13.13
N GLU A 236 13.93 3.27 13.04
CA GLU A 236 15.40 3.50 13.01
C GLU A 236 16.16 2.86 14.18
N GLU A 237 15.49 2.52 15.28
CA GLU A 237 16.03 1.67 16.33
C GLU A 237 14.92 0.75 16.88
N PRO A 238 15.10 -0.58 16.95
CA PRO A 238 14.70 -1.24 18.18
C PRO A 238 15.66 -0.74 19.27
N GLU A 239 15.14 -0.39 20.46
CA GLU A 239 15.93 -0.56 21.69
C GLU A 239 16.75 -1.86 21.52
N PRO A 240 18.06 -1.87 21.87
CA PRO A 240 18.89 -3.06 21.69
C PRO A 240 18.06 -4.23 22.13
N CYS A 241 17.81 -5.16 21.20
CA CYS A 241 16.96 -6.32 21.45
C CYS A 241 17.51 -6.92 22.73
N ASN A 242 16.86 -6.66 23.87
CA ASN A 242 17.10 -7.36 25.11
C ASN A 242 16.53 -8.74 24.82
N ASP A 243 17.27 -9.52 24.05
CA ASP A 243 17.04 -10.93 23.93
C ASP A 243 17.22 -11.46 25.36
N PRO A 244 16.14 -11.92 26.02
CA PRO A 244 16.27 -12.49 27.36
C PRO A 244 17.19 -13.72 27.35
N TYR A 245 17.47 -14.32 26.18
CA TYR A 245 18.49 -15.33 26.01
C TYR A 245 19.90 -14.78 25.93
N ASP A 246 20.14 -13.50 25.60
CA ASP A 246 21.48 -12.93 25.53
C ASP A 246 22.00 -12.53 26.91
N GLU A 247 21.12 -12.05 27.81
CA GLU A 247 21.41 -11.90 29.24
C GLU A 247 21.63 -13.27 29.91
N LEU A 248 20.81 -14.27 29.58
CA LEU A 248 20.96 -15.63 30.09
C LEU A 248 22.24 -16.30 29.54
N THR A 249 22.56 -16.11 28.27
CA THR A 249 23.78 -16.64 27.62
C THR A 249 25.03 -15.94 28.16
N ARG A 250 24.97 -14.62 28.43
CA ARG A 250 26.03 -13.90 29.17
C ARG A 250 26.24 -14.46 30.57
N ARG A 251 25.16 -14.65 31.34
CA ARG A 251 25.24 -15.18 32.71
C ARG A 251 25.75 -16.61 32.73
N ILE A 252 25.33 -17.46 31.80
CA ILE A 252 25.85 -18.82 31.63
C ILE A 252 27.34 -18.78 31.25
N ALA A 253 27.74 -17.91 30.32
CA ALA A 253 29.14 -17.76 29.91
C ALA A 253 30.05 -17.13 31.00
N GLU A 254 29.53 -16.33 31.92
CA GLU A 254 30.25 -15.86 33.11
C GLU A 254 30.40 -16.95 34.17
N VAL A 255 29.35 -17.73 34.42
CA VAL A 255 29.40 -18.86 35.37
C VAL A 255 30.40 -19.92 34.90
N LEU A 256 30.39 -20.25 33.60
CA LEU A 256 31.32 -21.23 33.01
C LEU A 256 32.77 -20.75 32.92
N ARG A 257 33.04 -19.45 33.08
CA ARG A 257 34.41 -18.89 33.13
C ARG A 257 35.06 -18.97 34.51
N HIS A 258 34.26 -19.25 35.55
CA HIS A 258 34.71 -19.31 36.95
C HIS A 258 34.60 -20.72 37.57
N THR A 259 34.33 -21.74 36.75
CA THR A 259 34.41 -23.17 37.07
C THR A 259 35.49 -23.82 36.24
#